data_AF-A0A5C5V9A1-F1
#
_entry.id   AF-A0A5C5V9A1-F1
#
_cell.length_a   1.000
_cell.length_b   1.000
_cell.length_c   1.000
_cell.angle_alpha   90.00
_cell.angle_beta   90.00
_cell.angle_gamma   90.00
#
_symmetry.space_group_name_H-M   'P 1'
#
loop_
_entity.id
_entity.type
_entity.pdbx_description
1 polymer ?
#
loop_
_entity_poly.entity_id
_entity_poly.type
_entity_poly.pdbx_seq_one_letter_code
_entity_poly.pdbx_strand_id
1 'polypeptide(L)'
;MPSPTQIHPQEAYIRQLPDGSVLEAEVSPCSFIYSDYPLQLKVTLRLDNGAAGGVVYPTVRGLSAAAATKADVRSLLDTVQTVPCSRCTAPAFDPTAVATNRSGLCESCYMGHWTAEFERRLDEQRRQLAQQDSAQKAAGMRFRASAWIHGPVGDDKQVDWYFCARPSDYVMQQLLRDAGCEALDDYEIIPL
;
A
#
# COMPACT_ATOMS: atom_id res chain seq x y z
N MET A 1 -19.73 -23.59 -24.56
CA MET A 1 -19.28 -22.22 -24.90
C MET A 1 -19.72 -21.31 -23.77
N PRO A 2 -18.85 -20.48 -23.19
CA PRO A 2 -19.28 -19.50 -22.19
C PRO A 2 -20.34 -18.58 -22.79
N SER A 3 -21.33 -18.20 -21.99
CA SER A 3 -22.41 -17.30 -22.43
C SER A 3 -21.82 -15.94 -22.83
N PRO A 4 -22.29 -15.28 -23.91
CA PRO A 4 -21.78 -13.98 -24.33
C PRO A 4 -21.93 -12.86 -23.28
N THR A 5 -22.70 -13.11 -22.22
CA THR A 5 -22.90 -12.24 -21.06
C THR A 5 -21.90 -12.41 -19.92
N GLN A 6 -21.06 -13.45 -19.95
CA GLN A 6 -20.14 -13.77 -18.85
C GLN A 6 -18.94 -12.81 -18.85
N ILE A 7 -18.56 -12.34 -17.66
CA ILE A 7 -17.43 -11.42 -17.47
C ILE A 7 -16.10 -12.18 -17.39
N HIS A 8 -15.03 -11.56 -17.88
CA HIS A 8 -13.67 -12.10 -17.81
C HIS A 8 -12.70 -11.13 -17.11
N PRO A 9 -11.73 -11.63 -16.32
CA PRO A 9 -10.80 -10.82 -15.53
C PRO A 9 -9.86 -9.91 -16.37
N GLN A 10 -9.75 -10.15 -17.67
CA GLN A 10 -8.86 -9.41 -18.58
C GLN A 10 -9.62 -8.58 -19.63
N GLU A 11 -10.95 -8.55 -19.55
CA GLU A 11 -11.74 -7.70 -20.43
C GLU A 11 -11.67 -6.26 -19.92
N ALA A 12 -11.18 -5.35 -20.77
CA ALA A 12 -11.10 -3.92 -20.47
C ALA A 12 -12.40 -3.21 -20.85
N TYR A 13 -12.88 -2.35 -19.95
CA TYR A 13 -14.06 -1.53 -20.10
C TYR A 13 -13.62 -0.07 -20.06
N ILE A 14 -13.96 0.69 -21.10
CA ILE A 14 -13.49 2.07 -21.27
C ILE A 14 -14.68 3.02 -21.21
N ARG A 15 -14.55 4.09 -20.41
CA ARG A 15 -15.49 5.21 -20.37
C ARG A 15 -14.73 6.53 -20.58
N GLN A 16 -15.11 7.25 -21.63
CA GLN A 16 -14.61 8.58 -21.92
C GLN A 16 -15.28 9.60 -20.99
N LEU A 17 -14.50 10.54 -20.45
CA LEU A 17 -14.99 11.63 -19.61
C LEU A 17 -15.05 12.95 -20.40
N PRO A 18 -15.90 13.91 -20.00
CA PRO A 18 -16.09 15.17 -20.76
C PRO A 18 -14.84 16.05 -20.85
N ASP A 19 -13.88 15.89 -19.93
CA ASP A 19 -12.63 16.64 -19.85
C ASP A 19 -11.49 16.03 -20.70
N GLY A 20 -11.79 14.98 -21.49
CA GLY A 20 -10.81 14.28 -22.31
C GLY A 20 -10.04 13.18 -21.57
N SER A 21 -10.25 13.03 -20.27
CA SER A 21 -9.72 11.90 -19.50
C SER A 21 -10.55 10.63 -19.73
N VAL A 22 -10.02 9.47 -19.31
CA VAL A 22 -10.62 8.16 -19.55
C VAL A 22 -10.60 7.33 -18.28
N LEU A 23 -11.68 6.61 -18.00
CA LEU A 23 -11.70 5.53 -17.02
C LEU A 23 -11.50 4.20 -17.73
N GLU A 24 -10.41 3.51 -17.38
CA GLU A 24 -10.12 2.14 -17.81
C GLU A 24 -10.43 1.20 -16.66
N ALA A 25 -11.36 0.27 -16.85
CA ALA A 25 -11.78 -0.68 -15.84
C ALA A 25 -11.52 -2.12 -16.25
N GLU A 26 -11.07 -2.92 -15.30
CA GLU A 26 -10.90 -4.37 -15.42
C GLU A 26 -11.60 -5.03 -14.23
N VAL A 27 -12.15 -6.23 -14.40
CA VAL A 27 -12.69 -6.98 -13.25
C VAL A 27 -11.51 -7.43 -12.39
N SER A 28 -11.50 -7.02 -11.12
CA SER A 28 -10.43 -7.36 -10.18
C SER A 28 -10.31 -8.89 -10.05
N PRO A 29 -9.10 -9.47 -10.17
CA PRO A 29 -8.88 -10.90 -9.96
C PRO A 29 -9.38 -11.40 -8.59
N CYS A 30 -9.39 -10.52 -7.58
CA CYS A 30 -9.93 -10.82 -6.25
C CYS A 30 -11.38 -11.31 -6.28
N SER A 31 -12.17 -10.87 -7.26
CA SER A 31 -13.58 -11.30 -7.44
C SER A 31 -13.73 -12.77 -7.80
N PHE A 32 -12.65 -13.46 -8.15
CA PHE A 32 -12.64 -14.86 -8.54
C PHE A 32 -11.93 -15.77 -7.53
N ILE A 33 -11.27 -15.21 -6.51
CA ILE A 33 -10.52 -15.99 -5.50
C ILE A 33 -11.49 -16.74 -4.58
N TYR A 34 -12.56 -16.08 -4.15
CA TYR A 34 -13.59 -16.68 -3.30
C TYR A 34 -14.96 -16.57 -3.97
N SER A 35 -15.75 -17.63 -3.90
CA SER A 35 -17.05 -17.73 -4.61
C SER A 35 -18.08 -16.70 -4.15
N ASP A 36 -17.94 -16.20 -2.92
CA ASP A 36 -18.77 -15.18 -2.29
C ASP A 36 -18.13 -13.79 -2.31
N TYR A 37 -16.94 -13.64 -2.91
CA TYR A 37 -16.30 -12.33 -2.98
C TYR A 37 -17.14 -11.38 -3.86
N PRO A 38 -17.42 -10.16 -3.38
CA PRO A 38 -18.16 -9.16 -4.13
C PRO A 38 -17.51 -8.81 -5.48
N LEU A 39 -18.31 -8.52 -6.51
CA LEU A 39 -17.83 -7.98 -7.78
C LEU A 39 -17.07 -6.69 -7.50
N GLN A 40 -15.80 -6.67 -7.85
CA GLN A 40 -14.92 -5.52 -7.72
C GLN A 40 -14.29 -5.21 -9.07
N LEU A 41 -14.22 -3.92 -9.42
CA LEU A 41 -13.44 -3.46 -10.57
C LEU A 41 -12.16 -2.80 -10.10
N LYS A 42 -11.10 -2.92 -10.87
CA LYS A 42 -9.94 -2.02 -10.80
C LYS A 42 -10.18 -0.93 -11.83
N VAL A 43 -10.40 0.31 -11.40
CA VAL A 43 -10.63 1.45 -12.29
C VAL A 43 -9.45 2.39 -12.24
N THR A 44 -8.79 2.56 -13.38
CA THR A 44 -7.66 3.46 -13.58
C THR A 44 -8.14 4.73 -14.27
N LEU A 45 -7.82 5.89 -13.71
CA LEU A 45 -8.00 7.17 -14.39
C LEU A 45 -6.81 7.40 -15.31
N ARG A 46 -7.04 7.65 -16.59
CA ARG A 46 -6.05 8.10 -17.57
C ARG A 46 -6.32 9.54 -17.92
N LEU A 47 -5.30 10.38 -17.78
CA LEU A 47 -5.38 11.78 -18.17
C LEU A 47 -5.29 11.91 -19.69
N ASP A 48 -5.63 13.09 -20.20
CA ASP A 48 -5.60 13.46 -21.62
C ASP A 48 -4.23 13.18 -22.29
N ASN A 49 -3.15 13.37 -21.53
CA ASN A 49 -1.78 13.09 -21.93
C ASN A 49 -1.35 11.61 -21.81
N GLY A 50 -2.28 10.72 -21.45
CA GLY A 50 -2.04 9.27 -21.28
C GLY A 50 -1.45 8.88 -19.91
N ALA A 51 -1.11 9.85 -19.05
CA ALA A 51 -0.58 9.55 -17.72
C ALA A 51 -1.65 8.91 -16.83
N ALA A 52 -1.23 8.08 -15.88
CA ALA A 52 -2.12 7.53 -14.86
C ALA A 52 -2.46 8.59 -13.80
N GLY A 53 -3.76 8.87 -13.64
CA GLY A 53 -4.35 9.74 -12.61
C GLY A 53 -4.75 9.01 -11.32
N GLY A 54 -4.45 7.71 -11.24
CA GLY A 54 -4.64 6.87 -10.06
C GLY A 54 -5.56 5.68 -10.29
N VAL A 55 -5.77 4.89 -9.22
CA VAL A 55 -6.59 3.67 -9.24
C VAL A 55 -7.57 3.65 -8.05
N VAL A 56 -8.80 3.20 -8.30
CA VAL A 56 -9.83 2.92 -7.28
C VAL A 56 -10.46 1.54 -7.51
N TYR A 57 -11.08 1.00 -6.46
CA TYR A 57 -11.66 -0.34 -6.45
C TYR A 57 -13.15 -0.36 -6.09
N PRO A 58 -14.04 0.21 -6.94
CA PRO A 58 -15.48 0.17 -6.68
C PRO A 58 -15.97 -1.27 -6.60
N THR A 59 -16.92 -1.52 -5.70
CA THR A 59 -17.36 -2.88 -5.34
C THR A 59 -18.88 -2.92 -5.20
N VAL A 60 -19.54 -3.93 -5.78
CA VAL A 60 -20.97 -4.22 -5.55
C VAL A 60 -21.10 -5.39 -4.57
N ARG A 61 -21.59 -5.10 -3.36
CA ARG A 61 -21.89 -6.14 -2.36
C ARG A 61 -23.09 -6.98 -2.81
N GLY A 62 -23.02 -8.28 -2.57
CA GLY A 62 -24.11 -9.22 -2.86
C GLY A 62 -24.19 -9.70 -4.31
N LEU A 63 -23.32 -9.21 -5.21
CA LEU A 63 -23.18 -9.72 -6.56
C LEU A 63 -21.79 -10.35 -6.70
N SER A 64 -21.69 -11.66 -6.94
CA SER A 64 -20.41 -12.33 -7.19
C SER A 64 -20.03 -12.26 -8.68
N ALA A 65 -18.76 -12.48 -9.00
CA ALA A 65 -18.30 -12.50 -10.39
C ALA A 65 -18.98 -13.59 -11.25
N ALA A 66 -19.42 -14.70 -10.63
CA ALA A 66 -20.08 -15.79 -11.34
C ALA A 66 -21.51 -15.41 -11.80
N ALA A 67 -22.18 -14.54 -11.04
CA ALA A 67 -23.54 -14.07 -11.34
C ALA A 67 -23.56 -12.74 -12.11
N ALA A 68 -22.45 -12.00 -12.09
CA ALA A 68 -22.31 -10.71 -12.73
C ALA A 68 -22.31 -10.80 -14.26
N THR A 69 -22.92 -9.81 -14.88
CA THR A 69 -22.95 -9.61 -16.33
C THR A 69 -22.07 -8.42 -16.73
N LYS A 70 -21.77 -8.31 -18.02
CA LYS A 70 -21.11 -7.13 -18.58
C LYS A 70 -21.88 -5.83 -18.34
N ALA A 71 -23.22 -5.90 -18.20
CA ALA A 71 -24.06 -4.74 -17.90
C ALA A 71 -23.84 -4.27 -16.45
N ASP A 72 -23.67 -5.20 -15.51
CA ASP A 72 -23.36 -4.86 -14.11
C ASP A 72 -22.00 -4.19 -13.99
N VAL A 73 -21.01 -4.67 -14.77
CA VAL A 73 -19.67 -4.04 -14.83
C VAL A 73 -19.76 -2.60 -15.36
N ARG A 74 -20.52 -2.38 -16.44
CA ARG A 74 -20.73 -1.03 -16.99
C ARG A 74 -21.47 -0.14 -15.99
N SER A 75 -22.53 -0.66 -15.37
CA SER A 75 -23.30 0.09 -14.36
C SER A 75 -22.44 0.48 -13.16
N LEU A 76 -21.53 -0.40 -12.70
CA LEU A 76 -20.58 -0.07 -11.63
C LEU A 76 -19.53 0.96 -12.08
N LEU A 77 -19.05 0.87 -13.33
CA LEU A 77 -18.15 1.89 -13.89
C LEU A 77 -18.83 3.25 -14.01
N ASP A 78 -20.12 3.28 -14.31
CA ASP A 78 -20.90 4.52 -14.43
C ASP A 78 -21.06 5.25 -13.09
N THR A 79 -20.99 4.55 -11.96
CA THR A 79 -21.01 5.20 -10.64
C THR A 79 -19.70 5.90 -10.30
N VAL A 80 -18.60 5.58 -10.98
CA VAL A 80 -17.30 6.23 -10.73
C VAL A 80 -17.34 7.64 -11.33
N GLN A 81 -17.00 8.63 -10.52
CA GLN A 81 -16.96 10.03 -10.92
C GLN A 81 -15.60 10.64 -10.62
N THR A 82 -15.31 11.74 -11.30
CA THR A 82 -14.14 12.57 -11.06
C THR A 82 -14.56 13.97 -10.61
N VAL A 83 -13.72 14.59 -9.81
CA VAL A 83 -13.81 15.98 -9.36
C VAL A 83 -12.47 16.68 -9.58
N PRO A 84 -12.45 18.02 -9.69
CA PRO A 84 -11.20 18.77 -9.68
C PRO A 84 -10.44 18.54 -8.38
N CYS A 85 -9.14 18.27 -8.48
CA CYS A 85 -8.27 18.15 -7.31
C CYS A 85 -8.33 19.43 -6.47
N SER A 86 -8.55 19.26 -5.17
CA SER A 86 -8.66 20.39 -4.22
C SER A 86 -7.39 21.24 -4.07
N ARG A 87 -6.24 20.78 -4.61
CA ARG A 87 -4.95 21.50 -4.56
C ARG A 87 -4.52 22.10 -5.90
N CYS A 88 -4.72 21.38 -7.00
CA CYS A 88 -4.14 21.75 -8.30
C CYS A 88 -5.13 21.66 -9.47
N THR A 89 -6.42 21.46 -9.18
CA THR A 89 -7.55 21.35 -10.14
C THR A 89 -7.48 20.21 -11.16
N ALA A 90 -6.36 19.47 -11.24
CA ALA A 90 -6.25 18.27 -12.08
C ALA A 90 -7.32 17.22 -11.73
N PRO A 91 -7.77 16.39 -12.68
CA PRO A 91 -8.76 15.36 -12.41
C PRO A 91 -8.37 14.41 -11.27
N ALA A 92 -9.32 14.16 -10.37
CA ALA A 92 -9.18 13.26 -9.22
C ALA A 92 -10.47 12.44 -9.06
N PHE A 93 -10.40 11.28 -8.40
CA PHE A 93 -11.62 10.53 -8.08
C PHE A 93 -12.48 11.26 -7.05
N ASP A 94 -13.79 11.26 -7.27
CA ASP A 94 -14.77 11.80 -6.32
C ASP A 94 -14.91 10.87 -5.11
N PRO A 95 -14.50 11.30 -3.90
CA PRO A 95 -14.63 10.48 -2.69
C PRO A 95 -16.08 10.24 -2.25
N THR A 96 -17.05 10.99 -2.78
CA THR A 96 -18.48 10.78 -2.52
C THR A 96 -19.09 9.72 -3.43
N ALA A 97 -18.50 9.51 -4.61
CA ALA A 97 -18.97 8.53 -5.59
C ALA A 97 -18.29 7.16 -5.45
N VAL A 98 -17.04 7.12 -4.98
CA VAL A 98 -16.30 5.87 -4.76
C VAL A 98 -15.48 5.94 -3.47
N ALA A 99 -15.47 4.84 -2.72
CA ALA A 99 -14.64 4.73 -1.53
C ALA A 99 -13.15 4.84 -1.89
N THR A 100 -12.48 5.86 -1.37
CA THR A 100 -11.06 6.12 -1.58
C THR A 100 -10.48 6.89 -0.40
N ASN A 101 -9.21 6.63 -0.09
CA ASN A 101 -8.46 7.37 0.93
C ASN A 101 -7.78 8.64 0.39
N ARG A 102 -8.05 8.99 -0.88
CA ARG A 102 -7.42 10.11 -1.57
C ARG A 102 -8.07 11.46 -1.28
N SER A 103 -9.28 11.47 -0.71
CA SER A 103 -9.98 12.70 -0.30
C SER A 103 -10.08 13.77 -1.39
N GLY A 104 -10.34 13.35 -2.64
CA GLY A 104 -10.43 14.26 -3.79
C GLY A 104 -9.10 14.84 -4.27
N LEU A 105 -7.96 14.25 -3.90
CA LEU A 105 -6.64 14.59 -4.45
C LEU A 105 -6.32 13.77 -5.69
N CYS A 106 -5.70 14.40 -6.69
CA CYS A 106 -5.11 13.69 -7.82
C CYS A 106 -3.90 12.86 -7.37
N GLU A 107 -3.46 11.89 -8.20
CA GLU A 107 -2.31 11.02 -7.92
C GLU A 107 -1.08 11.80 -7.44
N SER A 108 -0.68 12.83 -8.18
CA SER A 108 0.52 13.61 -7.89
C SER A 108 0.44 14.31 -6.52
N CYS A 109 -0.69 14.96 -6.22
CA CYS A 109 -0.88 15.62 -4.93
C CYS A 109 -0.99 14.63 -3.77
N TYR A 110 -1.64 13.49 -3.99
CA TYR A 110 -1.78 12.44 -2.99
C TYR A 110 -0.42 11.81 -2.66
N MET A 111 0.32 11.37 -3.68
CA MET A 111 1.65 10.78 -3.50
C MET A 111 2.65 11.79 -2.95
N GLY A 112 2.63 13.03 -3.42
CA GLY A 112 3.50 14.08 -2.89
C GLY A 112 3.30 14.32 -1.38
N HIS A 113 2.05 14.27 -0.90
CA HIS A 113 1.77 14.34 0.54
C HIS A 113 2.37 13.16 1.31
N TRP A 114 2.16 11.93 0.84
CA TRP A 114 2.64 10.72 1.51
C TRP A 114 4.16 10.59 1.46
N THR A 115 4.80 10.96 0.36
CA THR A 115 6.26 11.02 0.26
C THR A 115 6.82 11.99 1.29
N ALA A 116 6.27 13.20 1.39
CA ALA A 116 6.73 14.19 2.37
C ALA A 116 6.53 13.71 3.81
N GLU A 117 5.38 13.11 4.13
CA GLU A 117 5.13 12.55 5.47
C GLU A 117 6.06 11.36 5.77
N PHE A 118 6.32 10.50 4.79
CA PHE A 118 7.25 9.38 4.93
C PHE A 118 8.69 9.86 5.19
N GLU A 119 9.19 10.81 4.39
CA GLU A 119 10.51 11.42 4.59
C GLU A 119 10.63 12.07 5.97
N ARG A 120 9.60 12.81 6.39
CA ARG A 120 9.55 13.42 7.73
C ARG A 120 9.65 12.38 8.85
N ARG A 121 8.92 11.27 8.72
CA ARG A 121 8.93 10.15 9.70
C ARG A 121 10.29 9.45 9.73
N LEU A 122 10.91 9.22 8.58
CA LEU A 122 12.25 8.66 8.50
C LEU A 122 13.28 9.56 9.18
N ASP A 123 13.23 10.86 8.93
CA ASP A 123 14.14 11.81 9.57
C ASP A 123 13.91 11.91 11.08
N GLU A 124 12.66 11.86 11.52
CA GLU A 124 12.31 11.80 12.95
C GLU A 124 12.88 10.53 13.61
N GLN A 125 12.70 9.36 12.99
CA GLN A 125 13.24 8.09 13.47
C GLN A 125 14.76 8.10 13.52
N ARG A 126 15.44 8.60 12.47
CA ARG A 126 16.90 8.75 12.45
C ARG A 126 17.42 9.64 13.57
N ARG A 127 16.73 10.75 13.86
CA ARG A 127 17.11 11.66 14.96
C ARG A 127 16.91 10.99 16.32
N GLN A 128 15.80 10.29 16.53
CA GLN A 128 15.55 9.55 17.77
C GLN A 128 16.62 8.48 17.99
N LEU A 129 16.94 7.72 16.96
CA LEU A 129 17.98 6.69 17.01
C LEU A 129 19.36 7.29 17.30
N ALA A 130 19.73 8.40 16.65
CA ALA A 130 20.99 9.10 16.93
C ALA A 130 21.08 9.65 18.37
N GLN A 131 19.95 10.12 18.92
CA GLN A 131 19.89 10.57 20.32
C GLN A 131 20.06 9.39 21.29
N GLN A 132 19.41 8.25 21.01
CA GLN A 132 19.57 7.03 21.79
C GLN A 132 21.00 6.51 21.72
N ASP A 133 21.60 6.45 20.54
CA ASP A 133 23.00 6.06 20.33
C ASP A 133 23.96 6.95 21.13
N SER A 134 23.76 8.26 21.09
CA SER A 134 24.57 9.22 21.87
C SER A 134 24.45 8.99 23.37
N ALA A 135 23.22 8.77 23.88
CA ALA A 135 22.99 8.48 25.29
C ALA A 135 23.62 7.15 25.73
N GLN A 136 23.51 6.11 24.91
CA GLN A 136 24.08 4.79 25.19
C GLN A 136 25.61 4.82 25.12
N LYS A 137 26.18 5.58 24.17
CA LYS A 137 27.62 5.83 24.10
C LYS A 137 28.13 6.54 25.34
N ALA A 138 27.42 7.55 25.83
CA ALA A 138 27.74 8.23 27.09
C ALA A 138 27.64 7.29 28.30
N ALA A 139 26.77 6.28 28.24
CA ALA A 139 26.65 5.22 29.25
C ALA A 139 27.73 4.11 29.13
N GLY A 140 28.68 4.23 28.19
CA GLY A 140 29.81 3.30 28.02
C GLY A 140 29.56 2.17 27.02
N MET A 141 28.41 2.16 26.33
CA MET A 141 28.16 1.22 25.24
C MET A 141 29.03 1.58 24.02
N ARG A 142 29.46 0.57 23.28
CA ARG A 142 30.36 0.72 22.11
C ARG A 142 29.80 0.16 20.82
N PHE A 143 28.75 -0.66 20.91
CA PHE A 143 28.11 -1.31 19.77
C PHE A 143 26.59 -1.28 19.97
N ARG A 144 25.86 -1.09 18.87
CA ARG A 144 24.43 -1.40 18.75
C ARG A 144 24.28 -2.59 17.83
N ALA A 145 23.42 -3.54 18.17
CA ALA A 145 22.93 -4.53 17.23
C ALA A 145 21.48 -4.21 16.89
N SER A 146 21.21 -3.91 15.63
CA SER A 146 19.87 -3.68 15.08
C SER A 146 19.41 -4.95 14.40
N ALA A 147 18.23 -5.45 14.73
CA ALA A 147 17.72 -6.70 14.16
C ALA A 147 16.24 -6.61 13.79
N TRP A 148 15.82 -7.40 12.80
CA TRP A 148 14.41 -7.61 12.47
C TRP A 148 13.92 -8.90 13.12
N ILE A 149 12.82 -8.79 13.86
CA ILE A 149 12.16 -9.93 14.51
C ILE A 149 11.01 -10.39 13.61
N HIS A 150 11.23 -11.51 12.94
CA HIS A 150 10.24 -12.24 12.14
C HIS A 150 9.51 -13.25 13.02
N GLY A 151 8.35 -12.87 13.51
CA GLY A 151 7.51 -13.77 14.30
C GLY A 151 6.59 -14.63 13.43
N PRO A 152 5.98 -15.70 13.98
CA PRO A 152 5.05 -16.55 13.24
C PRO A 152 3.72 -15.84 12.89
N VAL A 153 3.40 -14.74 13.57
CA VAL A 153 2.17 -13.96 13.37
C VAL A 153 2.45 -12.47 13.58
N GLY A 154 1.94 -11.64 12.66
CA GLY A 154 2.02 -10.18 12.73
C GLY A 154 3.11 -9.60 11.85
N ASP A 155 3.33 -8.29 11.99
CA ASP A 155 4.34 -7.56 11.24
C ASP A 155 5.73 -7.72 11.89
N ASP A 156 6.76 -7.68 11.06
CA ASP A 156 8.15 -7.66 11.48
C ASP A 156 8.45 -6.44 12.34
N LYS A 157 9.32 -6.61 13.35
CA LYS A 157 9.66 -5.55 14.30
C LYS A 157 11.16 -5.32 14.33
N GLN A 158 11.58 -4.07 14.22
CA GLN A 158 12.97 -3.71 14.47
C GLN A 158 13.23 -3.57 15.97
N VAL A 159 14.32 -4.16 16.46
CA VAL A 159 14.80 -4.03 17.84
C VAL A 159 16.28 -3.65 17.86
N ASP A 160 16.63 -2.77 18.79
CA ASP A 160 18.01 -2.33 19.01
C ASP A 160 18.51 -2.77 20.40
N TRP A 161 19.61 -3.52 20.42
CA TRP A 161 20.34 -3.89 21.64
C TRP A 161 21.69 -3.19 21.71
N TYR A 162 22.13 -2.79 22.90
CA TYR A 162 23.36 -2.05 23.13
C TYR A 162 24.36 -2.86 23.96
N PHE A 163 25.64 -2.82 23.58
CA PHE A 163 26.70 -3.63 24.20
C PHE A 163 27.98 -2.83 24.43
N CYS A 164 28.66 -3.11 25.55
CA CYS A 164 29.99 -2.57 25.85
C CYS A 164 31.11 -3.20 25.00
N ALA A 165 30.91 -4.43 24.54
CA ALA A 165 31.83 -5.18 23.67
C ALA A 165 31.05 -5.74 22.47
N ARG A 166 31.75 -6.03 21.37
CA ARG A 166 31.09 -6.55 20.16
C ARG A 166 30.43 -7.90 20.49
N PRO A 167 29.10 -8.05 20.34
CA PRO A 167 28.45 -9.34 20.57
C PRO A 167 28.91 -10.35 19.51
N SER A 168 29.07 -11.60 19.92
CA SER A 168 29.30 -12.72 18.99
C SER A 168 28.00 -13.16 18.34
N ASP A 169 28.08 -13.83 17.19
CA ASP A 169 26.90 -14.38 16.52
C ASP A 169 26.09 -15.33 17.41
N TYR A 170 26.75 -16.12 18.26
CA TYR A 170 26.05 -16.98 19.24
C TYR A 170 25.14 -16.19 20.18
N VAL A 171 25.61 -15.03 20.67
CA VAL A 171 24.84 -14.14 21.54
C VAL A 171 23.66 -13.54 20.77
N MET A 172 23.88 -13.10 19.53
CA MET A 172 22.82 -12.54 18.69
C MET A 172 21.74 -13.57 18.38
N GLN A 173 22.12 -14.77 17.97
CA GLN A 173 21.19 -15.86 17.72
C GLN A 173 20.38 -16.22 18.97
N GLN A 174 20.98 -16.13 20.16
CA GLN A 174 20.26 -16.37 21.41
C GLN A 174 19.23 -15.26 21.68
N LEU A 175 19.60 -13.99 21.53
CA LEU A 175 18.68 -12.86 21.69
C LEU A 175 17.51 -12.93 20.70
N LEU A 176 17.78 -13.33 19.44
CA LEU A 176 16.75 -13.51 18.42
C LEU A 176 15.79 -14.65 18.77
N ARG A 177 16.30 -15.78 19.26
CA ARG A 177 15.46 -16.88 19.76
C ARG A 177 14.60 -16.45 20.95
N ASP A 178 15.20 -15.73 21.90
CA ASP A 178 14.49 -15.26 23.10
C ASP A 178 13.41 -14.22 22.74
N ALA A 179 13.62 -13.46 21.66
CA ALA A 179 12.64 -12.55 21.08
C ALA A 179 11.56 -13.25 20.23
N GLY A 180 11.65 -14.57 20.03
CA GLY A 180 10.71 -15.35 19.22
C GLY A 180 10.88 -15.17 17.71
N CYS A 181 12.08 -14.82 17.25
CA CYS A 181 12.38 -14.67 15.83
C CYS A 181 12.61 -16.04 15.15
N GLU A 182 12.08 -16.21 13.94
CA GLU A 182 12.31 -17.37 13.09
C GLU A 182 13.64 -17.27 12.30
N ALA A 183 14.06 -16.06 11.93
CA ALA A 183 15.35 -15.81 11.28
C ALA A 183 16.40 -15.37 12.31
N LEU A 184 17.50 -16.13 12.41
CA LEU A 184 18.51 -15.91 13.45
C LEU A 184 19.76 -15.16 12.94
N ASP A 185 19.70 -14.64 11.73
CA ASP A 185 20.79 -13.96 11.02
C ASP A 185 20.40 -12.58 10.45
N ASP A 186 19.14 -12.13 10.61
CA ASP A 186 18.71 -10.79 10.21
C ASP A 186 19.05 -9.73 11.27
N TYR A 187 20.34 -9.41 11.36
CA TYR A 187 20.85 -8.35 12.22
C TYR A 187 22.10 -7.68 11.65
N GLU A 188 22.33 -6.44 12.06
CA GLU A 188 23.54 -5.67 11.80
C GLU A 188 24.15 -5.18 13.11
N ILE A 189 25.47 -5.34 13.27
CA ILE A 189 26.21 -4.79 14.41
C ILE A 189 26.93 -3.52 13.97
N ILE A 190 26.57 -2.40 14.60
CA ILE A 190 26.99 -1.05 14.26
C ILE A 190 27.84 -0.49 15.42
N PRO A 191 29.09 -0.07 15.16
CA PRO A 191 29.89 0.66 16.16
C PRO A 191 29.30 2.04 16.47
N LEU A 192 29.36 2.45 17.75
CA LEU A 192 28.81 3.72 18.27
C LEU A 192 29.83 4.84 18.39
#